data_AF-A0AAI8BIL5-F1
#
_entry.id   AF-A0AAI8BIL5-F1
#
_cell.length_a   1.000
_cell.length_b   1.000
_cell.length_c   1.000
_cell.angle_alpha   90.00
_cell.angle_beta   90.00
_cell.angle_gamma   90.00
#
_symmetry.space_group_name_H-M   'P 1'
#
loop_
_entity.id
_entity.type
_entity.pdbx_description
1 polymer ?
#
loop_
_entity_poly.entity_id
_entity_poly.type
_entity_poly.pdbx_seq_one_letter_code
_entity_poly.pdbx_strand_id
1 'polypeptide(L)' 'MYGIHNPLQKIIFGELCLYNGMTPHTSGTTLSAQARYAAGTREILECFFSGKEIRDEYYIVKNGELAGVGAHSYK' A
#
# COMPACT_ATOMS: atom_id res chain seq x y z
N MET A 1 11.27 -32.03 -29.97
CA MET A 1 11.75 -30.68 -30.34
C MET A 1 11.27 -29.70 -29.29
N TYR A 2 12.21 -29.04 -28.63
CA TYR A 2 11.97 -28.03 -27.59
C TYR A 2 11.23 -26.83 -28.17
N GLY A 3 10.10 -26.45 -27.57
CA GLY A 3 9.34 -25.25 -27.93
C GLY A 3 8.98 -24.49 -26.66
N ILE A 4 9.89 -23.63 -26.22
CA ILE A 4 9.74 -22.74 -25.06
C ILE A 4 8.44 -21.95 -25.22
N HIS A 5 7.47 -22.19 -24.33
CA HIS A 5 6.34 -21.30 -24.13
C HIS A 5 6.87 -20.00 -23.52
N ASN A 6 7.19 -19.04 -24.39
CA ASN A 6 7.65 -17.72 -23.98
C ASN A 6 6.43 -16.89 -23.55
N PRO A 7 6.28 -16.54 -22.26
CA PRO A 7 5.15 -15.74 -21.76
C PRO A 7 5.12 -14.32 -22.35
N LEU A 8 6.20 -13.86 -23.00
CA LEU A 8 6.29 -12.53 -23.60
C LEU A 8 5.49 -12.38 -24.91
N GLN A 9 5.08 -13.46 -25.57
CA GLN A 9 4.29 -13.37 -26.81
C GLN A 9 2.79 -13.08 -26.58
N LYS A 10 2.28 -13.25 -25.34
CA LYS A 10 0.87 -12.97 -25.02
C LYS A 10 0.56 -11.48 -24.80
N ILE A 11 1.58 -10.63 -24.66
CA ILE A 11 1.40 -9.19 -24.43
C ILE A 11 1.21 -8.41 -25.75
N ILE A 12 1.61 -8.99 -26.90
CA ILE A 12 1.67 -8.27 -28.18
C ILE A 12 0.42 -8.50 -29.06
N PHE A 13 -0.29 -9.62 -28.91
CA PHE A 13 -1.50 -9.93 -29.69
C PHE A 13 -2.79 -9.78 -28.85
N GLY A 14 -3.18 -8.54 -28.60
CA GLY A 14 -4.57 -8.05 -28.76
C GLY A 14 -5.76 -8.88 -28.28
N GLU A 15 -5.71 -9.59 -27.15
CA GLU A 15 -6.94 -9.91 -26.40
C GLU A 15 -7.34 -8.67 -25.60
N LEU A 16 -8.14 -7.82 -26.25
CA LEU A 16 -8.81 -6.68 -25.63
C LEU A 16 -9.63 -7.19 -24.45
N CYS A 17 -9.24 -6.85 -23.22
CA CYS A 17 -10.08 -7.07 -22.04
C CYS A 17 -11.29 -6.13 -22.14
N LEU A 18 -12.28 -6.53 -22.94
CA LEU A 18 -13.55 -5.83 -23.02
C LEU A 18 -14.21 -5.90 -21.63
N TYR A 19 -14.67 -4.74 -21.15
CA TYR A 19 -15.31 -4.54 -19.85
C TYR A 19 -14.41 -4.54 -18.61
N ASN A 20 -13.21 -3.95 -18.69
CA ASN A 20 -12.43 -3.64 -17.48
C ASN A 20 -12.70 -2.23 -16.92
N GLY A 21 -12.83 -2.11 -15.59
CA GLY A 21 -12.98 -0.83 -14.87
C GLY A 21 -11.70 -0.39 -14.16
N MET A 22 -10.53 -0.74 -14.72
CA MET A 22 -9.24 -0.45 -14.09
C MET A 22 -9.02 1.06 -14.04
N THR A 23 -8.55 1.53 -12.89
CA THR A 23 -8.12 2.92 -12.69
C THR A 23 -6.68 2.91 -12.18
N PRO A 24 -5.90 3.97 -12.42
CA PRO A 24 -4.65 4.17 -11.70
C PRO A 24 -4.92 4.18 -10.20
N HIS A 25 -3.94 3.79 -9.39
CA HIS A 25 -4.07 3.71 -7.93
C HIS A 25 -4.26 5.10 -7.30
N THR A 26 -5.50 5.57 -7.31
CA THR A 26 -5.87 6.96 -6.97
C THR A 26 -6.97 7.04 -5.92
N SER A 27 -7.66 5.94 -5.66
CA SER A 27 -8.75 5.85 -4.68
C SER A 27 -8.32 6.31 -3.28
N GLY A 28 -7.10 5.96 -2.87
CA GLY A 28 -6.50 6.38 -1.59
C GLY A 28 -5.90 7.79 -1.56
N THR A 29 -5.82 8.48 -2.71
CA THR A 29 -5.13 9.79 -2.84
C THR A 29 -6.03 10.91 -3.38
N THR A 30 -7.33 10.81 -3.10
CA THR A 30 -8.28 11.93 -3.30
C THR A 30 -7.91 13.11 -2.39
N LEU A 31 -8.22 14.35 -2.77
CA LEU A 31 -7.84 15.55 -1.99
C LEU A 31 -8.28 15.50 -0.51
N SER A 32 -9.46 14.94 -0.23
CA SER A 32 -9.93 14.73 1.14
C SER A 32 -9.16 13.65 1.90
N ALA A 33 -8.69 12.60 1.22
CA ALA A 33 -7.77 11.61 1.80
C ALA A 33 -6.39 12.22 2.06
N GLN A 34 -5.88 13.05 1.15
CA GLN A 34 -4.59 13.75 1.31
C GLN A 34 -4.54 14.60 2.58
N ALA A 35 -5.59 15.39 2.82
CA ALA A 35 -5.69 16.19 4.05
C ALA A 35 -5.55 15.33 5.33
N ARG A 36 -6.19 14.15 5.35
CA ARG A 36 -6.17 13.25 6.52
C ARG A 36 -4.83 12.54 6.68
N TYR A 37 -4.29 11.91 5.63
CA TYR A 37 -3.02 11.19 5.76
C TYR A 37 -1.85 12.15 5.98
N ALA A 38 -1.88 13.37 5.44
CA ALA A 38 -0.84 14.37 5.69
C ALA A 38 -0.83 14.83 7.16
N ALA A 39 -2.01 15.06 7.74
CA ALA A 39 -2.14 15.34 9.18
C ALA A 39 -1.65 14.17 10.04
N GLY A 40 -2.03 12.93 9.69
CA GLY A 40 -1.56 11.73 10.38
C GLY A 40 -0.06 11.52 10.29
N THR A 41 0.56 11.74 9.12
CA THR A 41 2.02 11.71 8.97
C THR A 41 2.70 12.73 9.87
N ARG A 42 2.18 13.97 9.91
CA ARG A 42 2.71 15.01 10.80
C ARG A 42 2.59 14.61 12.27
N GLU A 43 1.45 14.07 12.69
CA GLU A 43 1.24 13.60 14.06
C GLU A 43 2.27 12.53 14.46
N ILE A 44 2.50 11.54 13.59
CA ILE A 44 3.51 10.49 13.82
C ILE A 44 4.89 11.10 14.01
N LEU A 45 5.27 12.07 13.18
CA LEU A 45 6.56 12.76 13.29
C LEU A 45 6.67 13.59 14.57
N GLU A 46 5.61 14.30 14.96
CA GLU A 46 5.58 15.05 16.22
C GLU A 46 5.76 14.12 17.43
N CYS A 47 5.10 12.95 17.46
CA CYS A 47 5.32 11.94 18.49
C CYS A 47 6.77 11.42 18.48
N PHE A 48 7.27 11.03 17.31
CA PHE A 48 8.61 10.49 17.15
C PHE A 48 9.70 11.46 17.63
N PHE A 49 9.66 12.72 17.19
CA PHE A 49 10.67 13.71 17.57
C PHE A 49 10.55 14.19 19.02
N SER A 50 9.34 14.17 19.59
CA SER A 50 9.14 14.51 21.01
C SER A 50 9.36 13.33 21.96
N GLY A 51 9.67 12.14 21.45
CA GLY A 51 9.80 10.92 22.24
C GLY A 51 8.48 10.46 22.86
N LYS A 52 7.34 10.95 22.38
CA LYS A 52 6.02 10.49 22.80
C LYS A 52 5.66 9.21 22.05
N GLU A 53 4.83 8.39 22.68
CA GLU A 53 4.32 7.18 22.05
C GLU A 53 3.44 7.52 20.84
N ILE A 54 3.66 6.80 19.74
CA ILE A 54 2.79 6.85 18.57
C ILE A 54 1.57 5.96 18.88
N ARG A 55 0.39 6.36 18.38
CA ARG A 55 -0.84 5.58 18.57
C ARG A 55 -0.68 4.13 18.10
N ASP A 56 -1.23 3.20 18.88
CA ASP A 56 -1.08 1.77 18.61
C ASP A 56 -1.67 1.36 17.26
N GLU A 57 -2.79 1.99 16.86
CA GLU A 57 -3.42 1.75 15.57
C GLU A 57 -2.56 2.13 14.34
N TYR A 58 -1.49 2.90 14.54
CA TYR A 58 -0.55 3.28 13.46
C TYR A 58 0.65 2.35 13.35
N TYR A 59 0.87 1.45 14.32
CA TYR A 59 1.97 0.51 14.25
C TYR A 59 1.68 -0.65 13.28
N ILE A 60 2.70 -0.95 12.49
CA ILE A 60 2.81 -2.20 11.73
C ILE A 60 3.93 -3.07 12.31
N VAL A 61 5.10 -2.46 12.57
CA VAL A 61 6.25 -3.09 13.24
C VAL A 61 6.81 -2.11 14.28
N LYS A 62 7.13 -2.61 15.47
CA LYS A 62 7.81 -1.87 16.54
C LYS A 62 8.79 -2.84 17.21
N ASN A 63 10.01 -2.39 17.53
CA ASN A 63 11.02 -3.18 18.24
C ASN A 63 11.36 -4.55 17.62
N GLY A 64 11.24 -4.69 16.29
CA GLY A 64 11.59 -5.92 15.58
C GLY A 64 10.47 -6.94 15.46
N GLU A 65 9.27 -6.64 15.95
CA GLU A 65 8.10 -7.51 15.87
C GLU A 65 6.87 -6.78 15.33
N LEU A 66 5.89 -7.53 14.83
CA LEU A 66 4.59 -6.97 14.45
C LEU A 66 3.92 -6.36 15.70
N ALA A 67 3.36 -5.16 15.55
CA ALA A 67 2.72 -4.43 16.63
C ALA A 67 1.44 -3.74 16.14
N GLY A 68 0.54 -3.36 17.05
CA GLY A 68 -0.70 -2.67 16.73
C GLY A 68 -1.51 -3.38 15.65
N VAL A 69 -1.98 -2.61 14.66
CA VAL A 69 -2.72 -3.14 13.50
C VAL A 69 -1.90 -4.15 12.70
N GLY A 70 -0.57 -4.02 12.70
CA GLY A 70 0.36 -4.98 12.11
C GLY A 70 0.16 -6.40 12.62
N ALA A 71 0.14 -6.58 13.94
CA ALA A 71 0.00 -7.88 14.59
C ALA A 71 -1.38 -8.53 14.33
N HIS A 72 -2.41 -7.71 14.13
CA HIS A 72 -3.77 -8.19 13.86
C HIS A 72 -4.04 -8.53 12.39
N SER A 73 -3.31 -7.90 11.46
CA SER A 73 -3.66 -7.92 10.04
C SER A 73 -2.67 -8.68 9.16
N TYR A 74 -1.44 -8.89 9.63
CA TYR A 74 -0.36 -9.47 8.84
C TYR A 74 0.22 -10.73 9.51
N LYS A 75 0.83 -11.60 8.70
CA LYS A 75 1.47 -12.87 9.11
C LYS A 75 2.87 -12.94 8.54
#